data_AF-A0A1G6ATE2-F1
#
_entry.id   AF-A0A1G6ATE2-F1
#
_cell.length_a   1.000
_cell.length_b   1.000
_cell.length_c   1.000
_cell.angle_alpha   90.00
_cell.angle_beta   90.00
_cell.angle_gamma   90.00
#
_symmetry.space_group_name_H-M   'P 1'
#
loop_
_entity.id
_entity.type
_entity.pdbx_description
1 polymer ?
#
loop_
_entity_poly.entity_id
_entity_poly.type
_entity_poly.pdbx_seq_one_letter_code
_entity_poly.pdbx_strand_id
1 'polypeptide(L)'
;MGKLTALTLLLIAATLPTGATAGPDCRCRAEGQFFNQGDLFCIRNGDGRRLVRCAMSQNVTTWDVVEDSCPTVSLTPLPLAPGKLAQAMLEDRLDD
;
A
#
# COMPACT_ATOMS: atom_id res chain seq x y z
N MET A 1 -52.99 -5.73 44.03
CA MET A 1 -52.97 -6.47 42.74
C MET A 1 -52.52 -5.47 41.68
N GLY A 2 -51.26 -5.39 41.26
CA GLY A 2 -50.38 -6.45 40.75
C GLY A 2 -50.61 -6.58 39.24
N LYS A 3 -49.57 -6.26 38.44
CA LYS A 3 -49.41 -6.35 36.96
C LYS A 3 -49.15 -4.97 36.32
N LEU A 4 -48.11 -4.67 35.54
CA LEU A 4 -47.01 -5.43 34.95
C LEU A 4 -45.87 -4.42 34.69
N THR A 5 -44.82 -4.44 35.51
CA THR A 5 -43.50 -3.98 35.06
C THR A 5 -42.96 -5.05 34.11
N ALA A 6 -43.49 -5.08 32.89
CA ALA A 6 -43.01 -5.97 31.84
C ALA A 6 -41.75 -5.34 31.24
N LEU A 7 -40.63 -5.72 31.87
CA LEU A 7 -39.25 -5.62 31.43
C LEU A 7 -39.13 -5.64 29.89
N THR A 8 -38.99 -4.48 29.28
CA THR A 8 -38.64 -4.34 27.87
C THR A 8 -37.18 -4.73 27.71
N LEU A 9 -36.91 -6.02 27.45
CA LEU A 9 -35.59 -6.46 26.98
C LEU A 9 -35.36 -5.86 25.58
N LEU A 10 -34.57 -4.79 25.53
CA LEU A 10 -34.00 -4.27 24.28
C LEU A 10 -32.97 -5.30 23.78
N LEU A 11 -33.32 -6.10 22.78
CA LEU A 11 -32.33 -6.87 22.03
C LEU A 11 -31.54 -5.90 21.15
N ILE A 12 -30.32 -5.57 21.58
CA ILE A 12 -29.37 -4.85 20.76
C ILE A 12 -28.78 -5.86 19.76
N ALA A 13 -29.38 -5.94 18.57
CA ALA A 13 -28.80 -6.70 17.47
C ALA A 13 -27.49 -6.03 17.07
N ALA A 14 -26.36 -6.64 17.40
CA ALA A 14 -25.05 -6.22 16.94
C ALA A 14 -24.97 -6.40 15.42
N THR A 15 -25.24 -5.34 14.67
CA THR A 15 -24.97 -5.30 13.24
C THR A 15 -23.46 -5.27 13.05
N LEU A 16 -22.87 -6.44 12.81
CA LEU A 16 -21.50 -6.53 12.32
C LEU A 16 -21.44 -5.79 10.97
N PRO A 17 -20.50 -4.87 10.76
CA PRO A 17 -20.31 -4.29 9.44
C PRO A 17 -19.83 -5.40 8.51
N THR A 18 -20.74 -5.91 7.68
CA THR A 18 -20.36 -6.71 6.50
C THR A 18 -19.62 -5.78 5.55
N GLY A 19 -18.29 -5.83 5.59
CA GLY A 19 -17.47 -5.20 4.57
C GLY A 19 -17.93 -5.68 3.21
N ALA A 20 -18.20 -4.74 2.29
CA ALA A 20 -18.65 -5.08 0.96
C ALA A 20 -17.63 -6.02 0.30
N THR A 21 -18.05 -7.23 -0.03
CA THR A 21 -17.24 -8.15 -0.83
C THR A 21 -17.29 -7.63 -2.26
N ALA A 22 -16.20 -7.00 -2.69
CA ALA A 22 -15.97 -6.67 -4.09
C ALA A 22 -16.27 -7.90 -4.97
N GLY A 23 -17.00 -7.69 -6.08
CA GLY A 23 -17.16 -8.71 -7.12
C GLY A 23 -15.79 -9.15 -7.67
N PRO A 24 -15.74 -10.22 -8.49
CA PRO A 24 -14.52 -10.98 -8.77
C PRO A 24 -13.34 -10.18 -9.37
N ASP A 25 -13.51 -8.91 -9.75
CA ASP A 25 -12.44 -8.08 -10.33
C ASP A 25 -12.53 -6.57 -9.97
N CYS A 26 -12.94 -6.18 -8.76
CA CYS A 26 -12.86 -4.76 -8.39
C CYS A 26 -11.40 -4.32 -8.18
N ARG A 27 -10.77 -3.84 -9.25
CA ARG A 27 -9.37 -3.41 -9.30
C ARG A 27 -9.23 -2.01 -9.86
N CYS A 28 -8.30 -1.24 -9.29
CA CYS A 28 -7.91 0.03 -9.87
C CYS A 28 -6.93 -0.20 -11.04
N ARG A 29 -6.89 0.75 -11.98
CA ARG A 29 -5.98 0.69 -13.14
C ARG A 29 -5.08 1.93 -13.16
N ALA A 30 -3.79 1.72 -13.33
CA ALA A 30 -2.81 2.78 -13.56
C ALA A 30 -1.70 2.25 -14.48
N GLU A 31 -1.25 3.08 -15.42
CA GLU A 31 -0.09 2.76 -16.29
C GLU A 31 -0.16 1.39 -16.99
N GLY A 32 -1.38 0.96 -17.35
CA GLY A 32 -1.62 -0.33 -18.01
C GLY A 32 -1.68 -1.56 -17.07
N GLN A 33 -1.48 -1.37 -15.76
CA GLN A 33 -1.51 -2.41 -14.75
C GLN A 33 -2.79 -2.36 -13.90
N PHE A 34 -3.16 -3.49 -13.30
CA PHE A 34 -4.29 -3.62 -12.38
C PHE A 34 -3.79 -3.79 -10.95
N PHE A 35 -4.47 -3.14 -10.01
CA PHE A 35 -4.14 -3.09 -8.59
C PHE A 35 -5.33 -3.51 -7.75
N ASN A 36 -5.07 -4.28 -6.70
CA ASN A 36 -6.09 -4.71 -5.77
C ASN A 36 -6.50 -3.55 -4.84
N GLN A 37 -7.67 -3.68 -4.21
CA GLN A 37 -8.09 -2.74 -3.18
C GLN A 37 -7.07 -2.74 -2.03
N GLY A 38 -6.71 -1.54 -1.57
CA GLY A 38 -5.71 -1.32 -0.53
C GLY A 38 -4.30 -1.07 -1.06
N ASP A 39 -3.99 -1.47 -2.30
CA ASP A 39 -2.68 -1.27 -2.92
C ASP A 39 -2.33 0.22 -3.02
N LEU A 40 -1.05 0.52 -2.80
CA LEU A 40 -0.48 1.85 -2.99
C LEU A 40 0.25 1.91 -4.34
N PHE A 41 0.04 3.01 -5.06
CA PHE A 41 0.74 3.26 -6.32
C PHE A 41 1.13 4.73 -6.45
N CYS A 42 2.26 4.96 -7.11
CA CYS A 42 2.73 6.30 -7.43
C CYS A 42 2.28 6.68 -8.83
N ILE A 43 1.13 7.36 -8.92
CA ILE A 43 0.52 7.70 -10.20
C ILE A 43 1.09 9.00 -10.76
N ARG A 44 1.36 9.04 -12.06
CA ARG A 44 1.68 10.29 -12.78
C ARG A 44 0.41 11.03 -13.17
N ASN A 45 0.37 12.33 -12.92
CA ASN A 45 -0.64 13.26 -13.42
C ASN A 45 0.04 14.50 -14.04
N GLY A 46 -0.76 15.48 -14.48
CA GLY A 46 -0.23 16.72 -15.09
C GLY A 46 0.64 17.57 -14.15
N ASP A 47 0.46 17.43 -12.84
CA ASP A 47 1.13 18.23 -11.81
C ASP A 47 2.35 17.53 -11.20
N GLY A 48 2.62 16.27 -11.56
CA GLY A 48 3.70 15.47 -11.00
C GLY A 48 3.30 14.04 -10.65
N ARG A 49 3.89 13.49 -9.59
CA ARG A 49 3.59 12.15 -9.07
C ARG A 49 2.99 12.23 -7.67
N ARG A 50 1.87 11.54 -7.45
CA ARG A 50 1.19 11.48 -6.15
C ARG A 50 1.08 10.03 -5.67
N LEU A 51 1.14 9.82 -4.36
CA LEU A 51 0.89 8.52 -3.76
C LEU A 51 -0.62 8.33 -3.62
N VAL A 52 -1.14 7.29 -4.26
CA VAL A 52 -2.58 6.95 -4.22
C VAL A 52 -2.80 5.55 -3.67
N ARG A 53 -3.97 5.34 -3.04
CA ARG A 53 -4.46 4.03 -2.61
C ARG A 53 -5.65 3.62 -3.47
N CYS A 54 -5.68 2.36 -3.90
CA CYS A 54 -6.87 1.81 -4.53
C CYS A 54 -7.96 1.62 -3.48
N ALA A 55 -9.04 2.39 -3.58
CA ALA A 55 -10.15 2.37 -2.62
C ALA A 55 -11.48 2.13 -3.34
N MET A 56 -12.54 1.90 -2.57
CA MET A 56 -13.91 1.83 -3.07
C MET A 56 -14.65 3.10 -2.64
N SER A 57 -15.21 3.83 -3.61
CA SER A 57 -16.10 4.97 -3.36
C SER A 57 -17.38 4.78 -4.13
N GLN A 58 -18.53 4.80 -3.45
CA GLN A 58 -19.85 4.62 -4.08
C GLN A 58 -19.94 3.37 -4.99
N ASN A 59 -19.43 2.22 -4.55
CA ASN A 59 -19.41 0.95 -5.29
C ASN A 59 -18.55 0.94 -6.57
N VAL A 60 -17.73 1.97 -6.80
CA VAL A 60 -16.72 1.99 -7.86
C VAL A 60 -15.31 2.08 -7.27
N THR A 61 -14.37 1.36 -7.85
CA THR A 61 -12.96 1.48 -7.47
C THR A 61 -12.42 2.82 -7.95
N THR A 62 -11.79 3.56 -7.04
CA THR A 62 -11.20 4.87 -7.30
C THR A 62 -9.81 4.95 -6.70
N TRP A 63 -9.00 5.85 -7.23
CA TRP A 63 -7.72 6.23 -6.63
C TRP A 63 -7.96 7.32 -5.59
N ASP A 64 -7.71 7.01 -4.33
CA ASP A 64 -7.72 7.96 -3.23
C ASP A 64 -6.31 8.54 -3.02
N VAL A 65 -6.17 9.85 -2.88
CA VAL A 65 -4.86 10.50 -2.72
C VAL A 65 -4.42 10.37 -1.27
N VAL A 66 -3.28 9.71 -1.06
CA VAL A 66 -2.69 9.53 0.28
C VAL A 66 -1.68 10.63 0.58
N GLU A 67 -0.82 10.96 -0.39
CA GLU A 67 0.15 12.06 -0.29
C GLU A 67 0.35 12.74 -1.65
N ASP A 68 0.64 14.04 -1.63
CA ASP A 68 0.93 14.84 -2.83
C ASP A 68 2.28 14.53 -3.48
N SER A 69 3.10 13.69 -2.84
CA SER A 69 4.40 13.28 -3.35
C SER A 69 4.65 11.79 -3.12
N CYS A 70 5.59 11.23 -3.89
CA CYS A 70 5.97 9.82 -3.78
C CYS A 70 7.10 9.63 -2.76
N PRO A 71 7.03 8.56 -1.94
CA PRO A 71 8.10 8.25 -0.99
C PRO A 71 9.40 7.97 -1.75
N THR A 72 10.49 8.59 -1.29
CA THR A 72 11.82 8.41 -1.87
C THR A 72 12.72 7.79 -0.81
N VAL A 73 13.46 6.74 -1.20
CA VAL A 73 14.50 6.15 -0.37
C VAL A 73 15.85 6.63 -0.88
N SER A 74 16.59 7.33 -0.03
CA SER A 74 18.00 7.64 -0.28
C SER A 74 18.84 6.49 0.24
N LEU A 75 19.49 5.76 -0.68
CA LEU A 75 20.47 4.75 -0.29
C LEU A 75 21.77 5.46 0.08
N THR A 76 22.23 5.28 1.31
CA THR A 76 23.60 5.62 1.69
C THR A 76 24.54 4.61 1.00
N PRO A 77 25.45 5.05 0.12
CA PRO A 77 26.44 4.15 -0.46
C PRO A 77 27.26 3.51 0.66
N LEU A 78 27.34 2.19 0.67
CA LEU A 78 28.30 1.51 1.52
C LEU A 78 29.71 1.96 1.12
N PRO A 79 30.60 2.24 2.07
CA PRO A 79 31.99 2.51 1.75
C PRO A 79 32.54 1.29 1.02
N LEU A 80 32.86 1.47 -0.27
CA LEU A 80 33.63 0.50 -1.02
C LEU A 80 34.99 0.42 -0.33
N ALA A 81 35.23 -0.63 0.45
CA ALA A 81 36.57 -0.88 0.96
C ALA A 81 37.51 -0.98 -0.27
N PRO A 82 38.49 -0.08 -0.43
CA PRO A 82 39.50 -0.28 -1.44
C PRO A 82 40.28 -1.53 -1.00
N GLY A 83 40.36 -2.53 -1.86
CA GLY A 83 41.30 -3.63 -1.64
C GLY A 83 40.71 -5.03 -1.46
N LYS A 84 39.94 -5.50 -2.44
CA LYS A 84 39.93 -6.95 -2.71
C LYS A 84 40.11 -7.24 -4.19
N LEU A 85 39.45 -6.45 -5.03
CA LEU A 85 39.68 -6.45 -6.47
C LEU A 85 41.05 -5.83 -6.84
N ALA A 86 41.39 -4.69 -6.25
CA ALA A 86 42.69 -4.05 -6.47
C ALA A 86 43.87 -4.83 -5.86
N GLN A 87 43.64 -5.56 -4.75
CA GLN A 87 44.65 -6.42 -4.13
C GLN A 87 44.90 -7.68 -4.96
N ALA A 88 43.84 -8.36 -5.43
CA ALA A 88 43.98 -9.51 -6.32
C ALA A 88 44.68 -9.18 -7.65
N MET A 89 44.46 -7.98 -8.19
CA MET A 89 45.14 -7.51 -9.41
C MET A 89 46.60 -7.08 -9.18
N LEU A 90 47.01 -6.81 -7.94
CA LEU A 90 48.40 -6.47 -7.62
C LEU A 90 49.23 -7.73 -7.34
N GLU A 91 48.63 -8.75 -6.72
CA GLU A 91 49.30 -10.02 -6.44
C GLU A 91 49.61 -10.81 -7.72
N ASP A 92 48.74 -10.77 -8.74
CA ASP A 92 48.98 -11.38 -10.06
C ASP A 92 50.17 -10.76 -10.82
N ARG A 93 50.49 -9.49 -10.55
CA ARG A 93 51.60 -8.77 -11.20
C ARG A 93 52.92 -8.85 -10.43
N LEU A 94 52.95 -9.53 -9.28
CA LEU A 94 54.16 -9.69 -8.46
C LEU A 94 54.81 -11.07 -8.59
N ASP A 95 54.22 -11.99 -9.36
CA ASP A 95 54.72 -13.35 -9.61
C ASP A 95 55.45 -13.51 -10.97
N ASP A 96 55.68 -12.41 -11.72
CA ASP A 96 56.52 -12.37 -12.94
C ASP A 96 57.89 -11.72 -12.67
#